data_AF-L8LP42-F1
#
_entry.id   AF-L8LP42-F1
#
_cell.length_a   1.000
_cell.length_b   1.000
_cell.length_c   1.000
_cell.angle_alpha   90.00
_cell.angle_beta   90.00
_cell.angle_gamma   90.00
#
_symmetry.space_group_name_H-M   'P 1'
#
loop_
_entity.id
_entity.type
_entity.pdbx_description
1 polymer ?
#
loop_
_entity_poly.entity_id
_entity_poly.type
_entity_poly.pdbx_seq_one_letter_code
_entity_poly.pdbx_strand_id
1 'polypeptide(L)'
;MKRLIIALALLFVPVTSGLAQDNLVSPETGISYDRLADLLAREQWRQANDQTFDLLLQVSGRNAQGWMDLESFKTLACADLQIMDRLWTESSGGHFGFSVQLPIFLETGNKPGRLIDDGAFDLFGDQIGWRKDSDWVVFKENLVFSLEAPEGHLPNPRQQYEVGGNRLQFTTFAQRLVECEIVKSAN
;
A
#
# COMPACT_ATOMS: atom_id res chain seq x y z
N MET A 1 51.62 -6.63 36.62
CA MET A 1 50.49 -7.56 36.36
C MET A 1 49.50 -6.87 35.44
N LYS A 2 49.20 -7.52 34.30
CA LYS A 2 48.06 -7.42 33.36
C LYS A 2 47.10 -6.23 33.58
N ARG A 3 46.67 -5.49 32.55
CA ARG A 3 45.86 -6.00 31.42
C ARG A 3 45.99 -5.10 30.18
N LEU A 4 46.31 -5.75 29.06
CA LEU A 4 46.23 -5.22 27.71
C LEU A 4 44.73 -5.21 27.32
N ILE A 5 44.16 -4.05 26.98
CA ILE A 5 42.81 -3.97 26.41
C ILE A 5 42.98 -4.08 24.90
N ILE A 6 42.62 -5.24 24.35
CA ILE A 6 42.53 -5.45 22.92
C ILE A 6 41.24 -4.75 22.46
N ALA A 7 41.39 -3.64 21.74
CA ALA A 7 40.28 -3.01 21.04
C ALA A 7 39.85 -3.93 19.88
N LEU A 8 38.76 -4.67 20.10
CA LEU A 8 38.09 -5.40 19.04
C LEU A 8 37.49 -4.38 18.08
N ALA A 9 38.13 -4.17 16.93
CA ALA A 9 37.53 -3.43 15.84
C ALA A 9 36.25 -4.17 15.41
N LEU A 10 35.10 -3.63 15.79
CA LEU A 10 33.82 -4.01 15.23
C LEU A 10 33.88 -3.60 13.75
N LEU A 11 34.17 -4.59 12.89
CA LEU A 11 33.91 -4.45 11.47
C LEU A 11 32.41 -4.16 11.35
N PHE A 12 32.09 -2.91 11.01
CA PHE A 12 30.76 -2.51 10.59
C PHE A 12 30.54 -3.21 9.25
N VAL A 13 30.05 -4.45 9.29
CA VAL A 13 29.51 -5.11 8.11
C VAL A 13 28.22 -4.35 7.83
N PRO A 14 28.10 -3.63 6.70
CA PRO A 14 26.79 -3.16 6.33
C PRO A 14 25.97 -4.42 6.11
N VAL A 15 24.98 -4.66 6.97
CA VAL A 15 23.89 -5.56 6.62
C VAL A 15 23.18 -4.83 5.49
N THR A 16 23.64 -5.07 4.26
CA THR A 16 22.82 -4.84 3.09
C THR A 16 21.67 -5.83 3.26
N SER A 17 20.56 -5.36 3.81
CA SER A 17 19.27 -6.01 3.66
C SER A 17 18.98 -6.01 2.17
N GLY A 18 19.52 -7.01 1.47
CA GLY A 18 19.13 -7.32 0.13
C GLY A 18 17.71 -7.80 0.21
N LEU A 19 16.76 -6.88 -0.04
CA LEU A 19 15.49 -7.30 -0.63
C LEU A 19 15.89 -8.20 -1.80
N ALA A 20 15.44 -9.45 -1.80
CA ALA A 20 15.72 -10.36 -2.89
C ALA A 20 15.17 -9.73 -4.17
N GLN A 21 16.06 -9.10 -4.96
CA GLN A 21 15.74 -8.36 -6.19
C GLN A 21 15.19 -9.28 -7.30
N ASP A 22 15.13 -10.58 -7.07
CA ASP A 22 14.86 -11.59 -8.10
C ASP A 22 13.39 -11.64 -8.58
N ASN A 23 12.48 -10.82 -8.05
CA ASN A 23 11.09 -10.82 -8.51
C ASN A 23 10.41 -9.44 -8.42
N LEU A 24 11.01 -8.43 -9.06
CA LEU A 24 10.42 -7.08 -9.22
C LEU A 24 9.81 -6.84 -10.60
N VAL A 25 9.80 -7.84 -11.48
CA VAL A 25 9.08 -7.77 -12.76
C VAL A 25 7.86 -8.68 -12.68
N SER A 26 6.67 -8.13 -12.89
CA SER A 26 5.45 -8.92 -12.85
C SER A 26 5.46 -9.98 -13.97
N PRO A 27 5.22 -11.26 -13.66
CA PRO A 27 5.07 -12.30 -14.68
C PRO A 27 3.75 -12.18 -15.48
N GLU A 28 2.74 -11.48 -14.96
CA GLU A 28 1.45 -11.30 -15.64
C GLU A 28 1.47 -10.13 -16.64
N THR A 29 2.21 -9.06 -16.32
CA THR A 29 2.19 -7.80 -17.11
C THR A 29 3.55 -7.39 -17.69
N GLY A 30 4.65 -7.95 -17.18
CA GLY A 30 6.02 -7.54 -17.53
C GLY A 30 6.43 -6.18 -16.97
N ILE A 31 5.62 -5.56 -16.11
CA ILE A 31 5.92 -4.26 -15.50
C ILE A 31 7.00 -4.42 -14.43
N SER A 32 7.99 -3.52 -14.44
CA SER A 32 9.02 -3.42 -13.40
C SER A 32 8.57 -2.53 -12.24
N TYR A 33 8.87 -2.98 -11.03
CA TYR A 33 8.60 -2.33 -9.76
C TYR A 33 9.85 -1.74 -9.10
N ASP A 34 10.99 -1.71 -9.81
CA ASP A 34 12.28 -1.25 -9.29
C ASP A 34 12.19 0.16 -8.70
N ARG A 35 11.49 1.07 -9.40
CA ARG A 35 11.30 2.44 -8.92
C ARG A 35 10.50 2.50 -7.62
N LEU A 36 9.46 1.68 -7.48
CA LEU A 36 8.68 1.64 -6.23
C LEU A 36 9.55 1.10 -5.09
N ALA A 37 10.31 0.03 -5.34
CA ALA A 37 11.24 -0.54 -4.37
C ALA A 37 12.29 0.49 -3.91
N ASP A 38 12.90 1.23 -4.84
CA ASP A 38 13.89 2.26 -4.55
C ASP A 38 13.33 3.41 -3.70
N LEU A 39 12.10 3.86 -4.00
CA LEU A 39 11.43 4.92 -3.25
C LEU A 39 11.12 4.48 -1.82
N LEU A 40 10.61 3.26 -1.66
CA LEU A 40 10.26 2.69 -0.36
C LEU A 40 11.52 2.41 0.49
N ALA A 41 12.59 1.87 -0.10
CA ALA A 41 13.86 1.64 0.59
C ALA A 41 14.53 2.93 1.11
N ARG A 42 14.15 4.08 0.55
CA ARG A 42 14.61 5.41 0.97
C ARG A 42 13.58 6.16 1.82
N GLU A 43 12.52 5.47 2.24
CA GLU A 43 11.41 6.02 3.03
C GLU A 43 10.77 7.26 2.38
N GLN A 44 10.79 7.33 1.05
CA GLN A 44 10.17 8.40 0.28
C GLN A 44 8.65 8.13 0.12
N TRP A 45 7.94 8.06 1.25
CA TRP A 45 6.56 7.58 1.35
C TRP A 45 5.58 8.28 0.40
N ARG A 46 5.74 9.60 0.23
CA ARG A 46 4.90 10.39 -0.68
C ARG A 46 5.12 9.98 -2.13
N GLN A 47 6.37 9.95 -2.57
CA GLN A 47 6.73 9.55 -3.93
C GLN A 47 6.37 8.07 -4.18
N ALA A 48 6.54 7.21 -3.19
CA ALA A 48 6.15 5.80 -3.27
C ALA A 48 4.63 5.65 -3.44
N ASN A 49 3.83 6.46 -2.73
CA ASN A 49 2.38 6.48 -2.92
C ASN A 49 2.01 6.93 -4.34
N ASP A 50 2.57 8.05 -4.80
CA ASP A 50 2.32 8.56 -6.15
C ASP A 50 2.71 7.51 -7.20
N GLN A 51 3.88 6.88 -7.05
CA GLN A 51 4.34 5.79 -7.92
C GLN A 51 3.42 4.57 -7.87
N THR A 52 2.82 4.25 -6.72
CA THR A 52 1.87 3.14 -6.60
C THR A 52 0.61 3.43 -7.42
N PHE A 53 0.10 4.66 -7.39
CA PHE A 53 -1.04 5.05 -8.23
C PHE A 53 -0.69 5.02 -9.72
N ASP A 54 0.48 5.51 -10.11
CA ASP A 54 0.98 5.42 -11.49
C ASP A 54 1.07 3.96 -11.97
N LEU A 55 1.50 3.04 -11.10
CA LEU A 55 1.54 1.60 -11.41
C LEU A 55 0.14 1.01 -11.58
N LEU A 56 -0.83 1.38 -10.74
CA LEU A 56 -2.23 0.94 -10.91
C LEU A 56 -2.81 1.41 -12.26
N LEU A 57 -2.50 2.63 -12.69
CA LEU A 57 -2.85 3.12 -14.03
C LEU A 57 -2.14 2.32 -15.12
N GLN A 58 -0.87 1.99 -14.94
CA GLN A 58 -0.10 1.26 -15.94
C GLN A 58 -0.61 -0.17 -16.12
N VAL A 59 -0.84 -0.88 -15.02
CA VAL A 59 -1.36 -2.26 -14.99
C VAL A 59 -2.75 -2.35 -15.62
N SER A 60 -3.57 -1.31 -15.45
CA SER A 60 -4.91 -1.25 -16.07
C SER A 60 -4.94 -0.70 -17.50
N GLY A 61 -3.80 -0.27 -18.05
CA GLY A 61 -3.73 0.35 -19.37
C GLY A 61 -4.35 1.75 -19.43
N ARG A 62 -4.40 2.47 -18.30
CA ARG A 62 -5.10 3.76 -18.13
C ARG A 62 -4.23 4.98 -17.93
N ASN A 63 -2.95 4.87 -18.26
CA ASN A 63 -1.98 5.98 -18.17
C ASN A 63 -2.47 7.25 -18.88
N ALA A 64 -3.09 7.11 -20.06
CA ALA A 64 -3.58 8.25 -20.82
C ALA A 64 -4.82 8.91 -20.19
N GLN A 65 -5.62 8.14 -19.45
CA GLN A 65 -6.81 8.63 -18.76
C GLN A 65 -6.43 9.31 -17.44
N GLY A 66 -5.44 8.78 -16.73
CA GLY A 66 -5.00 9.33 -15.44
C GLY A 66 -5.95 9.05 -14.28
N TRP A 67 -6.90 8.12 -14.46
CA TRP A 67 -7.86 7.70 -13.44
C TRP A 67 -8.31 6.25 -13.64
N MET A 68 -8.65 5.59 -12.54
CA MET A 68 -9.13 4.20 -12.50
C MET A 68 -10.66 4.15 -12.54
N ASP A 69 -11.25 3.31 -13.39
CA ASP A 69 -12.68 2.98 -13.30
C ASP A 69 -12.91 1.66 -12.54
N LEU A 70 -14.18 1.36 -12.24
CA LEU A 70 -14.55 0.15 -11.50
C LEU A 70 -14.12 -1.14 -12.21
N GLU A 71 -14.23 -1.20 -13.54
CA GLU A 71 -13.85 -2.39 -14.31
C GLU A 71 -12.34 -2.61 -14.30
N SER A 72 -11.57 -1.53 -14.28
CA SER A 72 -10.11 -1.57 -14.17
C SER A 72 -9.70 -2.16 -12.84
N PHE A 73 -10.35 -1.80 -11.72
CA PHE A 73 -10.07 -2.41 -10.42
C PHE A 73 -10.36 -3.91 -10.39
N LYS A 74 -11.41 -4.37 -11.06
CA LYS A 74 -11.78 -5.80 -11.09
C LYS A 74 -10.80 -6.67 -11.89
N THR A 75 -10.00 -6.06 -12.75
CA THR A 75 -9.15 -6.78 -13.72
C THR A 75 -7.66 -6.64 -13.45
N LEU A 76 -7.26 -5.94 -12.37
CA LEU A 76 -5.86 -5.82 -11.96
C LEU A 76 -5.23 -7.21 -11.78
N ALA A 77 -4.07 -7.42 -12.40
CA ALA A 77 -3.29 -8.65 -12.28
C ALA A 77 -2.90 -8.94 -10.83
N CYS A 78 -3.00 -10.20 -10.41
CA CYS A 78 -2.79 -10.55 -9.00
C CYS A 78 -1.30 -10.48 -8.62
N ALA A 79 -0.41 -10.92 -9.52
CA ALA A 79 1.04 -10.81 -9.30
C ALA A 79 1.48 -9.35 -9.08
N ASP A 80 0.90 -8.40 -9.83
CA ASP A 80 1.17 -6.97 -9.69
C ASP A 80 0.76 -6.43 -8.31
N LEU A 81 -0.45 -6.78 -7.85
CA LEU A 81 -0.93 -6.40 -6.51
C LEU A 81 -0.08 -7.00 -5.41
N GLN A 82 0.33 -8.26 -5.55
CA GLN A 82 1.19 -8.95 -4.59
C GLN A 82 2.59 -8.32 -4.50
N ILE A 83 3.18 -7.92 -5.63
CA ILE A 83 4.49 -7.24 -5.64
C ILE A 83 4.37 -5.88 -4.94
N MET A 84 3.37 -5.07 -5.28
CA MET A 84 3.14 -3.76 -4.64
C MET A 84 2.94 -3.93 -3.13
N ASP A 85 2.07 -4.85 -2.72
CA ASP A 85 1.78 -5.09 -1.31
C ASP A 85 3.00 -5.56 -0.51
N ARG A 86 3.76 -6.52 -1.05
CA ARG A 86 5.00 -7.00 -0.44
C ARG A 86 6.00 -5.86 -0.25
N LEU A 87 6.20 -5.01 -1.26
CA LEU A 87 7.13 -3.89 -1.17
C LEU A 87 6.74 -2.91 -0.05
N TRP A 88 5.46 -2.57 0.05
CA TRP A 88 4.94 -1.69 1.09
C TRP A 88 5.09 -2.30 2.49
N THR A 89 4.70 -3.56 2.65
CA THR A 89 4.76 -4.25 3.95
C THR A 89 6.18 -4.46 4.43
N GLU A 90 7.09 -4.94 3.58
CA GLU A 90 8.50 -5.16 3.94
C GLU A 90 9.20 -3.85 4.32
N SER A 91 8.98 -2.78 3.54
CA SER A 91 9.66 -1.50 3.76
C SER A 91 9.14 -0.73 4.97
N SER A 92 7.90 -1.00 5.39
CA SER A 92 7.25 -0.34 6.52
C SER A 92 7.25 -1.19 7.81
N GLY A 93 7.88 -2.37 7.79
CA GLY A 93 7.85 -3.29 8.93
C GLY A 93 6.46 -3.86 9.23
N GLY A 94 5.61 -3.99 8.21
CA GLY A 94 4.22 -4.46 8.32
C GLY A 94 3.19 -3.38 8.65
N HIS A 95 3.60 -2.10 8.66
CA HIS A 95 2.73 -0.98 9.04
C HIS A 95 1.80 -0.49 7.92
N PHE A 96 2.26 -0.61 6.68
CA PHE A 96 1.57 -0.17 5.46
C PHE A 96 1.42 -1.31 4.46
N GLY A 97 0.39 -1.23 3.62
CA GLY A 97 0.08 -2.24 2.61
C GLY A 97 -1.42 -2.46 2.42
N PHE A 98 -1.79 -3.03 1.28
CA PHE A 98 -3.17 -3.43 1.01
C PHE A 98 -3.60 -4.61 1.88
N SER A 99 -2.67 -5.52 2.20
CA SER A 99 -2.88 -6.60 3.16
C SER A 99 -3.04 -6.12 4.60
N VAL A 100 -2.57 -4.91 4.92
CA VAL A 100 -2.82 -4.25 6.22
C VAL A 100 -4.19 -3.56 6.21
N GLN A 101 -4.57 -2.92 5.10
CA GLN A 101 -5.86 -2.24 4.97
C GLN A 101 -7.05 -3.20 4.96
N LEU A 102 -6.93 -4.35 4.28
CA LEU A 102 -8.05 -5.26 4.04
C LEU A 102 -8.67 -5.82 5.35
N PRO A 103 -7.91 -6.30 6.35
CA PRO A 103 -8.46 -6.71 7.64
C PRO A 103 -9.19 -5.57 8.35
N ILE A 104 -8.60 -4.37 8.40
CA ILE A 104 -9.21 -3.18 9.03
C ILE A 104 -10.54 -2.81 8.35
N PHE A 105 -10.58 -2.89 7.02
CA PHE A 105 -11.80 -2.69 6.23
C PHE A 105 -12.89 -3.70 6.61
N LEU A 106 -12.54 -4.98 6.77
CA LEU A 106 -13.49 -6.03 7.17
C LEU A 106 -13.97 -5.87 8.62
N GLU A 107 -13.08 -5.57 9.54
CA GLU A 107 -13.36 -5.41 10.98
C GLU A 107 -14.30 -4.24 11.28
N THR A 108 -14.26 -3.20 10.44
CA THR A 108 -15.19 -2.06 10.51
C THR A 108 -16.58 -2.34 9.93
N GLY A 109 -16.83 -3.58 9.49
CA GLY A 109 -18.14 -4.04 9.00
C GLY A 109 -18.34 -3.89 7.50
N ASN A 110 -17.33 -3.42 6.75
CA ASN A 110 -17.42 -3.33 5.31
C ASN A 110 -17.35 -4.71 4.65
N LYS A 111 -17.93 -4.81 3.45
CA LYS A 111 -17.99 -6.06 2.68
C LYS A 111 -17.43 -5.84 1.28
N PRO A 112 -16.34 -6.53 0.90
CA PRO A 112 -15.77 -6.45 -0.43
C PRO A 112 -16.84 -6.71 -1.51
N GLY A 113 -16.86 -5.86 -2.55
CA GLY A 113 -17.76 -6.00 -3.70
C GLY A 113 -19.27 -5.81 -3.43
N ARG A 114 -19.66 -5.34 -2.24
CA ARG A 114 -21.07 -5.10 -1.87
C ARG A 114 -21.42 -3.61 -1.83
N LEU A 115 -22.72 -3.32 -1.73
CA LEU A 115 -23.19 -1.97 -1.47
C LEU A 115 -22.53 -1.44 -0.19
N ILE A 116 -22.12 -0.18 -0.26
CA ILE A 116 -21.41 0.51 0.81
C ILE A 116 -22.39 0.77 1.96
N ASP A 117 -21.94 0.47 3.17
CA ASP A 117 -22.50 1.06 4.39
C ASP A 117 -21.64 2.28 4.72
N ASP A 118 -22.23 3.48 4.60
CA ASP A 118 -21.49 4.74 4.79
C ASP A 118 -20.88 4.83 6.20
N GLY A 119 -21.57 4.30 7.23
CA GLY A 119 -21.06 4.30 8.60
C GLY A 119 -19.87 3.37 8.77
N ALA A 120 -19.92 2.18 8.17
CA ALA A 120 -18.78 1.25 8.18
C ALA A 120 -17.56 1.82 7.45
N PHE A 121 -17.77 2.49 6.31
CA PHE A 121 -16.67 3.05 5.53
C PHE A 121 -16.06 4.29 6.20
N ASP A 122 -16.89 5.10 6.86
CA ASP A 122 -16.42 6.22 7.67
C ASP A 122 -15.57 5.75 8.86
N LEU A 123 -15.98 4.67 9.56
CA LEU A 123 -15.17 4.04 10.61
C LEU A 123 -13.83 3.51 10.09
N PHE A 124 -13.82 2.89 8.90
CA PHE A 124 -12.58 2.49 8.23
C PHE A 124 -11.66 3.70 8.00
N GLY A 125 -12.22 4.78 7.43
CA GLY A 125 -11.48 6.02 7.22
C GLY A 125 -10.91 6.62 8.50
N ASP A 126 -11.67 6.59 9.59
CA ASP A 126 -11.22 7.07 10.91
C ASP A 126 -10.05 6.20 11.43
N GLN A 127 -10.11 4.87 11.29
CA GLN A 127 -9.07 3.96 11.77
C GLN A 127 -7.73 4.12 11.03
N ILE A 128 -7.76 4.21 9.70
CA ILE A 128 -6.53 4.35 8.90
C ILE A 128 -6.13 5.82 8.69
N GLY A 129 -6.80 6.77 9.33
CA GLY A 129 -6.47 8.20 9.27
C GLY A 129 -6.79 8.88 7.93
N TRP A 130 -7.71 8.34 7.14
CA TRP A 130 -8.24 8.99 5.93
C TRP A 130 -9.45 9.89 6.19
N ARG A 131 -9.97 9.86 7.42
CA ARG A 131 -11.04 10.73 7.89
C ARG A 131 -10.66 11.29 9.26
N LYS A 132 -10.94 12.58 9.47
CA LYS A 132 -10.63 13.30 10.69
C LYS A 132 -11.72 14.32 10.96
N ASP A 133 -12.16 14.40 12.22
CA ASP A 133 -13.21 15.33 12.65
C ASP A 133 -14.50 15.21 11.80
N SER A 134 -14.83 13.98 11.40
CA SER A 134 -15.93 13.60 10.50
C SER A 134 -15.77 13.97 9.02
N ASP A 135 -14.65 14.58 8.63
CA ASP A 135 -14.35 14.98 7.24
C ASP A 135 -13.28 14.09 6.61
N TRP A 136 -13.50 13.72 5.35
CA TRP A 136 -12.50 13.00 4.54
C TRP A 136 -11.34 13.95 4.23
N VAL A 137 -10.12 13.52 4.56
CA VAL A 137 -8.94 14.36 4.40
C VAL A 137 -8.69 14.66 2.92
N VAL A 138 -8.27 15.89 2.60
CA VAL A 138 -7.89 16.24 1.22
C VAL A 138 -6.55 15.55 0.93
N PHE A 139 -6.60 14.55 0.04
CA PHE A 139 -5.55 13.56 -0.16
C PHE A 139 -4.13 14.17 -0.21
N LYS A 140 -3.89 15.12 -1.11
CA LYS A 140 -2.54 15.70 -1.28
C LYS A 140 -2.09 16.58 -0.11
N GLU A 141 -3.03 17.22 0.56
CA GLU A 141 -2.78 18.26 1.55
C GLU A 141 -2.63 17.69 2.96
N ASN A 142 -3.34 16.59 3.26
CA ASN A 142 -3.55 16.16 4.63
C ASN A 142 -3.11 14.72 4.93
N LEU A 143 -2.74 13.89 3.93
CA LEU A 143 -2.13 12.60 4.26
C LEU A 143 -0.77 12.79 4.92
N VAL A 144 -0.53 11.91 5.89
CA VAL A 144 0.70 11.85 6.68
C VAL A 144 1.62 10.83 6.02
N PHE A 145 2.70 11.31 5.40
CA PHE A 145 3.67 10.48 4.68
C PHE A 145 4.87 10.13 5.58
N SER A 146 4.59 9.45 6.68
CA SER A 146 5.57 8.99 7.66
C SER A 146 5.03 7.79 8.45
N LEU A 147 5.91 7.02 9.09
CA LEU A 147 5.53 5.91 9.96
C LEU A 147 4.72 6.33 11.21
N GLU A 148 4.68 7.61 11.55
CA GLU A 148 3.80 8.15 12.59
C GLU A 148 2.30 8.13 12.21
N ALA A 149 1.98 7.85 10.93
CA ALA A 149 0.60 7.68 10.49
C ALA A 149 -0.01 6.38 11.06
N PRO A 150 -1.35 6.24 11.13
CA PRO A 150 -1.98 4.99 11.56
C PRO A 150 -1.61 3.79 10.69
N GLU A 151 -1.77 2.58 11.24
CA GLU A 151 -1.65 1.34 10.46
C GLU A 151 -2.59 1.34 9.25
N GLY A 152 -2.10 0.87 8.11
CA GLY A 152 -2.86 0.84 6.86
C GLY A 152 -3.06 2.21 6.19
N HIS A 153 -2.48 3.31 6.71
CA HIS A 153 -2.66 4.64 6.12
C HIS A 153 -2.19 4.74 4.66
N LEU A 154 -1.15 3.99 4.29
CA LEU A 154 -0.57 3.93 2.95
C LEU A 154 -0.50 2.48 2.44
N PRO A 155 -0.45 2.27 1.11
CA PRO A 155 -0.68 3.26 0.06
C PRO A 155 -2.17 3.61 -0.08
N ASN A 156 -2.45 4.81 -0.54
CA ASN A 156 -3.80 5.22 -0.91
C ASN A 156 -3.97 5.13 -2.44
N PRO A 157 -4.91 4.31 -2.95
CA PRO A 157 -5.12 4.11 -4.38
C PRO A 157 -6.01 5.17 -5.03
N ARG A 158 -6.39 6.26 -4.33
CA ARG A 158 -7.34 7.26 -4.83
C ARG A 158 -6.72 8.24 -5.81
N GLN A 159 -7.56 8.77 -6.69
CA GLN A 159 -7.18 9.87 -7.56
C GLN A 159 -7.13 11.19 -6.77
N GLN A 160 -6.20 12.07 -7.16
CA GLN A 160 -5.87 13.35 -6.51
C GLN A 160 -7.05 14.27 -6.15
N TYR A 161 -8.19 14.18 -6.84
CA TYR A 161 -9.32 15.12 -6.69
C TYR A 161 -10.64 14.47 -6.26
N GLU A 162 -10.62 13.21 -5.81
CA GLU A 162 -11.85 12.53 -5.38
C GLU A 162 -12.30 13.00 -4.00
N VAL A 163 -13.53 13.52 -3.94
CA VAL A 163 -14.21 13.95 -2.71
C VAL A 163 -15.05 12.79 -2.17
N GLY A 164 -15.07 12.60 -0.84
CA GLY A 164 -15.92 11.59 -0.18
C GLY A 164 -15.31 10.19 -0.09
N GLY A 165 -13.99 10.09 -0.23
CA GLY A 165 -13.25 8.86 0.06
C GLY A 165 -13.43 7.71 -0.93
N ASN A 166 -14.03 7.96 -2.09
CA ASN A 166 -14.06 7.03 -3.21
C ASN A 166 -14.53 5.60 -2.82
N ARG A 167 -15.61 5.56 -2.04
CA ARG A 167 -16.09 4.35 -1.35
C ARG A 167 -16.33 3.19 -2.31
N LEU A 168 -16.95 3.45 -3.47
CA LEU A 168 -17.33 2.41 -4.43
C LEU A 168 -16.12 1.77 -5.11
N GLN A 169 -15.12 2.58 -5.49
CA GLN A 169 -13.89 2.04 -6.06
C GLN A 169 -13.12 1.26 -5.00
N PHE A 170 -13.03 1.74 -3.76
CA PHE A 170 -12.34 1.00 -2.70
C PHE A 170 -13.02 -0.35 -2.40
N THR A 171 -14.35 -0.41 -2.30
CA THR A 171 -15.05 -1.68 -2.10
C THR A 171 -14.85 -2.65 -3.27
N THR A 172 -14.75 -2.13 -4.50
CA THR A 172 -14.44 -2.94 -5.69
C THR A 172 -12.99 -3.42 -5.67
N PHE A 173 -12.06 -2.55 -5.28
CA PHE A 173 -10.66 -2.89 -5.13
C PHE A 173 -10.46 -3.94 -4.03
N ALA A 174 -11.11 -3.79 -2.87
CA ALA A 174 -11.10 -4.76 -1.78
C ALA A 174 -11.59 -6.14 -2.24
N GLN A 175 -12.60 -6.20 -3.12
CA GLN A 175 -13.03 -7.47 -3.72
C GLN A 175 -11.90 -8.10 -4.53
N ARG A 176 -11.20 -7.29 -5.32
CA ARG A 176 -10.05 -7.78 -6.09
C ARG A 176 -8.91 -8.26 -5.20
N LEU A 177 -8.63 -7.57 -4.09
CA LEU A 177 -7.62 -8.00 -3.10
C LEU A 177 -7.95 -9.37 -2.50
N VAL A 178 -9.23 -9.64 -2.22
CA VAL A 178 -9.71 -10.95 -1.75
C VAL A 178 -9.51 -12.02 -2.83
N GLU A 179 -9.91 -11.76 -4.07
CA GLU A 179 -9.74 -12.70 -5.19
C GLU A 179 -8.28 -13.04 -5.48
N CYS A 180 -7.38 -12.08 -5.25
CA CYS A 180 -5.94 -12.28 -5.40
C CYS A 180 -5.24 -12.86 -4.16
N GLU A 181 -6.00 -13.24 -3.14
CA GLU A 181 -5.50 -13.83 -1.89
C GLU A 181 -4.40 -12.99 -1.21
N ILE A 182 -4.52 -11.66 -1.27
CA ILE A 182 -3.54 -10.71 -0.71
C ILE A 182 -3.36 -10.93 0.80
N VAL A 183 -4.46 -11.21 1.50
CA VAL A 183 -4.42 -11.79 2.84
C VAL A 183 -4.83 -13.25 2.69
N LYS A 184 -3.91 -14.17 3.01
CA LYS A 184 -4.27 -15.58 3.08
C LYS A 184 -5.23 -15.76 4.25
N SER A 185 -6.45 -16.21 3.97
CA SER A 185 -7.39 -16.63 5.00
C SER A 185 -6.70 -17.64 5.92
N ALA A 186 -6.72 -17.40 7.22
CA ALA A 186 -6.38 -18.44 8.18
C ALA A 186 -7.44 -19.54 8.04
N ASN A 187 -7.02 -20.71 7.54
CA ASN A 187 -7.84 -21.93 7.59
C ASN A 187 -7.98 -22.41 9.04
#